data_AF-A0A528ILF7-F1
#
_entry.id   AF-A0A528ILF7-F1
#
_cell.length_a   1.000
_cell.length_b   1.000
_cell.length_c   1.000
_cell.angle_alpha   90.00
_cell.angle_beta   90.00
_cell.angle_gamma   90.00
#
_symmetry.space_group_name_H-M   'P 1'
#
loop_
_entity.id
_entity.type
_entity.pdbx_description
1 polymer ?
#
loop_
_entity_poly.entity_id
_entity_poly.type
_entity_poly.pdbx_seq_one_letter_code
_entity_poly.pdbx_strand_id
1 'polypeptide(L)' 'YGAEKVMPHYNVMGVAKAALEASVRYLAVDLGARKIRVNAISAGPIKTLAASGIGDFRYILKWNEYNSP' A
#
# COMPACT_ATOMS: atom_id res chain seq x y z
N TYR A 1 5.48 -6.14 0.57
CA TYR A 1 6.58 -5.26 0.08
C TYR A 1 6.69 -3.91 0.78
N GLY A 2 5.69 -3.00 0.72
CA GLY A 2 5.84 -1.65 1.30
C GLY A 2 5.68 -1.54 2.82
N ALA A 3 5.07 -2.53 3.48
CA ALA A 3 4.99 -2.64 4.94
C ALA A 3 6.10 -3.51 5.56
N GLU A 4 6.72 -4.37 4.75
CA GLU A 4 7.72 -5.36 5.18
C GLU A 4 9.18 -4.97 4.83
N LYS A 5 9.37 -4.07 3.86
CA LYS A 5 10.69 -3.54 3.48
C LYS A 5 10.72 -2.03 3.65
N VAL A 6 11.82 -1.52 4.21
CA VAL A 6 12.07 -0.09 4.37
C VAL A 6 12.24 0.52 2.98
N MET A 7 11.46 1.55 2.68
CA MET A 7 11.59 2.32 1.45
C MET A 7 11.90 3.78 1.82
N PRO A 8 12.96 4.38 1.25
CA PRO A 8 13.30 5.77 1.53
C PRO A 8 12.10 6.69 1.30
N HIS A 9 11.89 7.66 2.20
CA HIS A 9 10.79 8.65 2.12
C HIS A 9 9.36 8.06 2.25
N TYR A 10 9.22 6.81 2.71
CA TYR A 10 7.95 6.09 2.82
C TYR A 10 7.48 5.87 4.27
N ASN A 11 8.06 6.59 5.25
CA ASN A 11 7.95 6.30 6.69
C ASN A 11 6.50 6.16 7.20
N VAL A 12 5.72 7.25 7.20
CA VAL A 12 4.33 7.23 7.72
C VAL A 12 3.41 6.35 6.86
N MET A 13 3.71 6.27 5.56
CA MET A 13 2.92 5.49 4.61
C MET A 13 3.11 3.97 4.81
N GLY A 14 4.29 3.53 5.26
CA GLY A 14 4.54 2.14 5.68
C GLY A 14 3.70 1.73 6.89
N VAL A 15 3.61 2.61 7.91
CA VAL A 15 2.74 2.39 9.08
C VAL A 15 1.27 2.32 8.67
N ALA A 16 0.81 3.23 7.81
CA ALA A 16 -0.55 3.20 7.29
C ALA A 16 -0.84 1.92 6.49
N LYS A 17 0.11 1.42 5.68
CA LYS A 17 -0.02 0.15 4.97
C LYS A 17 -0.13 -1.04 5.92
N ALA A 18 0.71 -1.10 6.96
CA ALA A 18 0.64 -2.15 7.97
C ALA A 18 -0.70 -2.14 8.72
N ALA A 19 -1.20 -0.95 9.07
CA ALA A 19 -2.50 -0.78 9.70
C ALA A 19 -3.65 -1.23 8.77
N LEU A 20 -3.56 -0.95 7.47
CA LEU A 20 -4.54 -1.41 6.47
C LEU A 20 -4.54 -2.95 6.36
N GLU A 21 -3.37 -3.57 6.30
CA GLU A 21 -3.24 -5.03 6.23
C GLU A 21 -3.77 -5.73 7.50
N ALA A 22 -3.57 -5.12 8.68
CA ALA A 22 -4.19 -5.58 9.92
C ALA A 22 -5.71 -5.43 9.87
N SER A 23 -6.22 -4.28 9.43
CA SER A 23 -7.65 -3.98 9.33
C SER A 23 -8.37 -4.96 8.38
N VAL A 24 -7.76 -5.29 7.24
CA VAL A 24 -8.31 -6.27 6.29
C VAL A 24 -8.44 -7.66 6.93
N ARG A 25 -7.47 -8.08 7.76
CA ARG A 25 -7.55 -9.38 8.45
C ARG A 25 -8.72 -9.43 9.43
N TYR A 26 -8.92 -8.39 10.23
CA TYR A 26 -10.06 -8.32 11.15
C TYR A 26 -11.40 -8.28 10.39
N LEU A 27 -11.50 -7.45 9.35
CA LEU A 27 -12.72 -7.37 8.51
C LEU A 27 -13.04 -8.69 7.81
N ALA A 28 -12.03 -9.43 7.35
CA ALA A 28 -12.23 -10.73 6.73
C ALA A 28 -12.81 -11.76 7.72
N VAL A 29 -12.39 -11.72 8.99
CA VAL A 29 -12.95 -12.56 10.05
C VAL A 29 -14.39 -12.17 10.36
N ASP A 30 -14.65 -10.88 10.57
CA ASP A 30 -15.98 -10.38 10.96
C ASP A 30 -17.04 -10.60 9.88
N LEU A 31 -16.66 -10.46 8.61
CA LEU A 31 -17.58 -10.58 7.47
C LEU A 31 -17.63 -11.99 6.86
N GLY A 32 -16.72 -12.88 7.29
CA GLY A 32 -16.63 -14.25 6.79
C GLY A 32 -17.91 -15.06 7.03
N ALA A 33 -18.58 -14.87 8.17
CA ALA A 33 -19.87 -15.52 8.48
C ALA A 33 -20.98 -15.15 7.49
N ARG A 34 -20.87 -13.98 6.84
CA ARG A 34 -21.80 -13.51 5.81
C ARG A 34 -21.37 -13.92 4.40
N LYS A 35 -20.37 -14.80 4.27
CA LYS A 35 -19.73 -15.22 3.02
C LYS A 35 -19.12 -14.06 2.22
N ILE A 36 -18.66 -13.01 2.91
CA ILE A 36 -18.00 -11.85 2.28
C ILE A 36 -16.48 -12.00 2.46
N ARG A 37 -15.73 -11.79 1.37
CA ARG A 37 -14.26 -11.83 1.37
C ARG A 37 -13.71 -10.41 1.33
N VAL A 38 -12.66 -10.16 2.12
CA VAL A 38 -11.97 -8.87 2.16
C VAL A 38 -10.50 -9.10 1.83
N ASN A 39 -9.96 -8.33 0.89
CA ASN A 39 -8.56 -8.43 0.47
C ASN A 39 -7.97 -7.03 0.27
N ALA A 40 -6.71 -6.84 0.65
CA ALA A 40 -5.93 -5.67 0.28
C ALA A 40 -5.24 -5.93 -1.07
N ILE A 41 -5.22 -4.93 -1.94
CA ILE A 41 -4.49 -4.99 -3.21
C ILE A 41 -3.37 -3.95 -3.18
N SER A 42 -2.12 -4.41 -3.26
CA SER A 42 -0.96 -3.53 -3.39
C SER A 42 -0.71 -3.23 -4.86
N ALA A 43 -1.39 -2.23 -5.41
CA ALA A 43 -1.11 -1.75 -6.75
C ALA A 43 0.27 -1.09 -6.85
N GLY A 44 0.87 -1.12 -8.04
CA GLY A 44 2.06 -0.32 -8.35
C GLY A 44 1.79 1.19 -8.22
N PRO A 45 2.83 2.03 -8.28
CA PRO A 45 2.66 3.47 -8.19
C PRO A 45 1.92 4.00 -9.42
N ILE A 46 0.79 4.68 -9.22
CA ILE A 46 -0.03 5.29 -10.28
C ILE A 46 -0.12 6.80 -10.02
N LYS A 47 0.04 7.61 -11.07
CA LYS A 47 -0.14 9.06 -10.99
C LYS A 47 -1.59 9.40 -10.66
N THR A 48 -1.80 9.95 -9.47
CA THR A 48 -3.12 10.40 -8.98
C THR A 48 -2.97 11.74 -8.25
N LEU A 49 -4.09 12.42 -7.98
CA LEU A 49 -4.09 13.65 -7.18
C LEU A 49 -3.57 13.40 -5.76
N ALA A 50 -4.01 12.32 -5.11
CA ALA A 50 -3.51 11.92 -3.78
C ALA A 50 -2.00 11.65 -3.77
N ALA A 51 -1.50 11.03 -4.85
CA ALA A 51 -0.08 10.76 -4.98
C ALA A 51 0.76 12.04 -5.17
N SER A 52 0.18 13.11 -5.71
CA SER A 52 0.87 14.39 -5.92
C SER A 52 1.18 15.13 -4.61
N GLY A 53 0.50 14.77 -3.51
CA GLY A 53 0.79 15.29 -2.16
C GLY A 53 1.97 14.61 -1.47
N ILE A 54 2.52 13.54 -2.04
CA ILE A 54 3.71 12.86 -1.51
C ILE A 54 4.94 13.54 -2.13
N GLY A 55 5.75 14.22 -1.33
CA GLY A 55 6.86 15.07 -1.79
C GLY A 55 7.79 14.41 -2.81
N ASP A 56 8.08 13.12 -2.65
CA ASP A 56 9.01 12.36 -3.50
C ASP A 56 8.31 11.31 -4.40
N PHE A 57 7.03 11.49 -4.74
CA PHE A 57 6.31 10.50 -5.56
C PHE A 57 6.96 10.23 -6.92
N ARG A 58 7.61 11.24 -7.52
CA ARG A 58 8.35 11.09 -8.78
C ARG A 58 9.54 10.15 -8.65
N TYR A 59 10.20 10.14 -7.49
CA TYR A 59 11.30 9.22 -7.20
C TYR A 59 10.77 7.78 -7.11
N ILE A 60 9.64 7.58 -6.42
CA ILE A 60 8.99 6.26 -6.30
C ILE A 60 8.57 5.71 -7.68
N LEU A 61 8.02 6.56 -8.55
CA LEU A 61 7.67 6.18 -9.93
C LEU A 61 8.90 5.74 -10.73
N LYS A 62 9.96 6.56 -10.76
CA LYS A 62 11.20 6.20 -11.48
C LYS A 62 11.84 4.94 -10.91
N TRP A 63 11.91 4.82 -9.60
CA TRP A 63 12.46 3.64 -8.95
C TRP A 63 11.68 2.38 -9.36
N ASN A 64 10.35 2.48 -9.42
CA ASN A 64 9.51 1.37 -9.90
C ASN A 64 9.73 1.06 -11.39
N GLU A 65 9.86 2.06 -12.26
CA GLU A 65 10.18 1.86 -13.70
C GLU A 65 11.53 1.15 -13.90
N TYR A 66 12.55 1.46 -13.10
CA TYR A 66 13.88 0.86 -13.21
C TYR A 66 13.99 -0.54 -12.57
N ASN A 67 13.13 -0.87 -11.61
CA ASN A 67 13.26 -2.08 -10.79
C ASN A 67 12.09 -3.07 -10.95
N SER A 68 11.09 -2.76 -11.78
CA SER A 68 10.03 -3.72 -12.12
C SER A 68 10.49 -4.59 -13.29
N PRO A 69 10.32 -5.93 -13.23
CA PRO A 69 10.63 -6.85 -14.33
C PRO A 69 9.68 -6.69 -15.52
#